data_AF-A0A5B7BKF3-F1
#
_entry.id   AF-A0A5B7BKF3-F1
#
_cell.length_a   1.000
_cell.length_b   1.000
_cell.length_c   1.000
_cell.angle_alpha   90.00
_cell.angle_beta   90.00
_cell.angle_gamma   90.00
#
_symmetry.space_group_name_H-M   'P 1'
#
loop_
_entity.id
_entity.type
_entity.pdbx_description
1 polymer ?
#
loop_
_entity_poly.entity_id
_entity_poly.type
_entity_poly.pdbx_seq_one_letter_code
_entity_poly.pdbx_strand_id
1 'polypeptide(L)'
;GENVTDVNFSVIFDSGTSFTSLMDPAYTIISESFNSQALEKRHPFDSRIPFEYCYDLSENQTDSEIPAVNLTMEGGNQFYVTDPIVIVYFQNGSAMYCLGVVKSEDIDIIGQNFMTGYRIVFDREKMVLGWKPSDCYDAKDSNTLPINPRNSTAVPPTATVEPEATSGSGNGSPVATPSSSLPTPANNAPRLNLMTSSMGMTA
;
A
#
# COMPACT_ATOMS: atom_id res chain seq x y z
N GLY A 1 -15.45 -0.17 30.63
CA GLY A 1 -14.87 -1.01 29.59
C GLY A 1 -14.07 -0.10 28.71
N GLU A 2 -12.77 -0.33 28.57
CA GLU A 2 -11.96 0.42 27.61
C GLU A 2 -12.50 0.13 26.22
N ASN A 3 -12.92 1.17 25.50
CA ASN A 3 -13.10 1.06 24.05
C ASN A 3 -11.71 0.79 23.49
N VAL A 4 -11.52 -0.40 22.90
CA VAL A 4 -10.28 -0.82 22.24
C VAL A 4 -10.17 -0.05 20.92
N THR A 5 -9.98 1.26 20.97
CA THR A 5 -9.79 2.14 19.81
C THR A 5 -8.37 2.69 19.72
N ASP A 6 -7.59 2.57 20.79
CA ASP A 6 -6.17 2.96 20.83
C ASP A 6 -5.29 1.72 20.65
N VAL A 7 -5.02 1.39 19.38
CA VAL A 7 -4.00 0.41 19.03
C VAL A 7 -2.88 1.12 18.31
N ASN A 8 -1.69 0.97 18.87
CA ASN A 8 -0.48 1.46 18.27
C ASN A 8 0.17 0.37 17.40
N PHE A 9 0.52 0.70 16.16
CA PHE A 9 1.16 -0.22 15.22
C PHE A 9 2.17 0.52 14.32
N SER A 10 3.02 -0.23 13.62
CA SER A 10 3.96 0.34 12.65
C SER A 10 3.47 0.02 11.26
N VAL A 11 3.48 0.99 10.34
CA VAL A 11 2.97 0.81 8.98
C VAL A 11 3.98 1.29 7.95
N ILE A 12 3.97 0.63 6.79
CA ILE A 12 4.78 1.03 5.64
C ILE A 12 3.91 1.85 4.70
N PHE A 13 4.36 3.06 4.33
CA PHE A 13 3.76 3.80 3.22
C PHE A 13 4.42 3.35 1.93
N ASP A 14 3.67 2.67 1.07
CA ASP A 14 4.18 2.10 -0.16
C ASP A 14 3.35 2.51 -1.37
N SER A 15 3.89 3.44 -2.17
CA SER A 15 3.26 3.85 -3.44
C SER A 15 3.27 2.74 -4.50
N GLY A 16 4.06 1.68 -4.34
CA GLY A 16 4.10 0.52 -5.23
C GLY A 16 2.94 -0.47 -5.02
N THR A 17 2.17 -0.31 -3.94
CA THR A 17 1.04 -1.17 -3.60
C THR A 17 -0.28 -0.42 -3.80
N SER A 18 -1.22 -1.00 -4.55
CA SER A 18 -2.48 -0.32 -4.90
C SER A 18 -3.41 -0.11 -3.71
N PHE A 19 -3.55 -1.11 -2.83
CA PHE A 19 -4.50 -1.11 -1.72
C PHE A 19 -3.80 -1.26 -0.37
N THR A 20 -4.33 -0.56 0.64
CA THR A 20 -3.95 -0.71 2.04
C THR A 20 -4.23 -2.13 2.54
N SER A 21 -3.25 -2.74 3.19
CA SER A 21 -3.35 -4.06 3.81
C SER A 21 -2.91 -3.99 5.26
N LEU A 22 -3.75 -4.45 6.20
CA LEU A 22 -3.48 -4.32 7.63
C LEU A 22 -3.62 -5.66 8.34
N MET A 23 -2.79 -5.88 9.35
CA MET A 23 -2.89 -6.98 10.28
C MET A 23 -3.84 -6.65 11.43
N ASP A 24 -4.25 -7.68 12.16
CA ASP A 24 -4.92 -7.46 13.44
C ASP A 24 -3.93 -6.95 14.51
N PRO A 25 -4.35 -6.01 15.37
CA PRO A 25 -5.73 -5.58 15.59
C PRO A 25 -6.19 -4.39 14.72
N ALA A 26 -5.28 -3.72 13.99
CA ALA A 26 -5.60 -2.50 13.25
C ALA A 26 -6.68 -2.72 12.17
N TYR A 27 -6.58 -3.82 11.42
CA TYR A 27 -7.59 -4.22 10.44
C TYR A 27 -8.98 -4.33 11.04
N THR A 28 -9.11 -5.12 12.12
CA THR A 28 -10.40 -5.35 12.78
C THR A 28 -10.98 -4.05 13.33
N ILE A 29 -10.18 -3.22 14.01
CA ILE A 29 -10.66 -1.95 14.60
C ILE A 29 -11.19 -1.01 13.52
N ILE A 30 -10.41 -0.78 12.45
CA ILE A 30 -10.82 0.12 11.37
C ILE A 30 -12.07 -0.42 10.67
N SER A 31 -12.08 -1.71 10.35
CA SER A 31 -13.16 -2.31 9.56
C SER A 31 -14.47 -2.43 10.34
N GLU A 32 -14.42 -2.83 11.62
CA GLU A 32 -15.61 -2.88 12.48
C GLU A 32 -16.13 -1.48 12.82
N SER A 33 -15.25 -0.51 13.05
CA SER A 33 -15.64 0.89 13.26
C SER A 33 -16.34 1.46 12.03
N PHE A 34 -15.77 1.25 10.84
CA PHE A 34 -16.40 1.63 9.56
C PHE A 34 -17.76 0.95 9.41
N ASN A 35 -17.84 -0.35 9.67
CA ASN A 35 -19.06 -1.12 9.56
C ASN A 35 -20.17 -0.67 10.52
N SER A 36 -19.81 -0.23 11.73
CA SER A 36 -20.78 0.28 12.70
C SER A 36 -21.44 1.60 12.27
N GLN A 37 -20.82 2.33 11.36
CA GLN A 37 -21.26 3.63 10.85
C GLN A 37 -21.88 3.53 9.44
N ALA A 38 -21.64 2.44 8.72
CA ALA A 38 -22.19 2.23 7.39
C ALA A 38 -23.74 2.14 7.44
N LEU A 39 -24.39 2.93 6.60
CA LEU A 39 -25.86 2.97 6.52
C LEU A 39 -26.43 1.95 5.54
N GLU A 40 -25.66 1.63 4.50
CA GLU A 40 -26.08 0.69 3.47
C GLU A 40 -26.07 -0.76 3.98
N LYS A 41 -26.82 -1.62 3.28
CA LYS A 41 -26.88 -3.03 3.64
C LYS A 41 -25.56 -3.72 3.32
N ARG A 42 -24.95 -4.37 4.31
CA ARG A 42 -23.74 -5.18 4.12
C ARG A 42 -23.98 -6.27 3.08
N HIS A 43 -23.16 -6.27 2.04
CA HIS A 43 -23.12 -7.30 1.02
C HIS A 43 -22.58 -8.60 1.63
N PRO A 44 -23.17 -9.77 1.31
CA PRO A 44 -22.60 -11.06 1.72
C PRO A 44 -21.16 -11.21 1.22
N PHE A 45 -20.33 -11.91 1.98
CA PHE A 45 -18.94 -12.15 1.57
C PHE A 45 -18.87 -12.84 0.20
N ASP A 46 -18.06 -12.28 -0.70
CA ASP A 46 -17.78 -12.83 -2.03
C ASP A 46 -16.27 -13.00 -2.18
N SER A 47 -15.81 -14.24 -2.28
CA SER A 47 -14.38 -14.58 -2.37
C SER A 47 -13.69 -14.09 -3.64
N ARG A 48 -14.44 -13.59 -4.63
CA ARG A 48 -13.90 -12.98 -5.84
C ARG A 48 -13.48 -11.52 -5.63
N ILE A 49 -13.91 -10.92 -4.52
CA ILE A 49 -13.65 -9.52 -4.18
C ILE A 49 -12.70 -9.50 -2.98
N PRO A 50 -11.57 -8.77 -3.05
CA PRO A 50 -10.55 -8.82 -2.00
C PRO A 50 -10.96 -8.10 -0.71
N PHE A 51 -12.06 -7.33 -0.73
CA PHE A 51 -12.55 -6.54 0.39
C PHE A 51 -13.66 -7.27 1.14
N GLU A 52 -13.55 -7.34 2.47
CA GLU A 52 -14.52 -8.06 3.32
C GLU A 52 -15.75 -7.22 3.70
N TYR A 53 -15.60 -5.89 3.71
CA TYR A 53 -16.61 -4.95 4.16
C TYR A 53 -17.17 -4.18 2.96
N CYS A 54 -18.16 -4.77 2.31
CA CYS A 54 -18.86 -4.21 1.15
C CYS A 54 -20.34 -3.97 1.45
N TYR A 55 -20.95 -3.01 0.75
CA TYR A 55 -22.32 -2.58 0.98
C TYR A 55 -23.05 -2.27 -0.33
N ASP A 56 -24.24 -2.85 -0.48
CA ASP A 56 -25.06 -2.75 -1.68
C ASP A 56 -25.56 -1.32 -1.89
N LEU A 57 -25.40 -0.78 -3.10
CA LEU A 57 -25.99 0.48 -3.51
C LEU A 57 -27.31 0.22 -4.26
N SER A 58 -28.33 1.02 -3.98
CA SER A 58 -29.61 0.91 -4.67
C SER A 58 -29.54 1.43 -6.11
N GLU A 59 -30.43 0.93 -6.97
CA GLU A 59 -30.51 1.38 -8.38
C GLU A 59 -30.78 2.89 -8.43
N ASN A 60 -29.91 3.64 -9.11
CA ASN A 60 -29.95 5.11 -9.24
C ASN A 60 -29.61 5.90 -7.96
N GLN A 61 -29.01 5.27 -6.95
CA GLN A 61 -28.47 6.01 -5.83
C GLN A 61 -27.26 6.83 -6.28
N THR A 62 -27.39 8.16 -6.20
CA THR A 62 -26.31 9.10 -6.58
C THR A 62 -25.43 9.50 -5.41
N ASP A 63 -26.00 9.46 -4.19
CA ASP A 63 -25.32 9.88 -2.97
C ASP A 63 -25.44 8.78 -1.89
N SER A 64 -24.31 8.48 -1.26
CA SER A 64 -24.22 7.60 -0.10
C SER A 64 -23.32 8.27 0.93
N GLU A 65 -23.72 8.26 2.19
CA GLU A 65 -22.89 8.76 3.27
C GLU A 65 -21.82 7.70 3.59
N ILE A 66 -20.59 7.95 3.12
CA ILE A 66 -19.46 7.05 3.35
C ILE A 66 -18.82 7.39 4.70
N PRO A 67 -18.68 6.41 5.62
CA PRO A 67 -17.99 6.64 6.87
C PRO A 67 -16.55 7.11 6.64
N ALA A 68 -16.16 8.16 7.35
CA ALA A 68 -14.80 8.67 7.26
C ALA A 68 -13.80 7.72 7.93
N VAL A 69 -12.59 7.64 7.37
CA VAL A 69 -11.46 6.94 7.97
C VAL A 69 -10.34 7.95 8.21
N ASN A 70 -9.83 7.99 9.43
CA ASN A 70 -8.66 8.77 9.79
C ASN A 70 -7.70 7.92 10.62
N LEU A 71 -6.42 8.25 10.53
CA LEU A 71 -5.36 7.61 11.28
C LEU A 71 -4.67 8.68 12.13
N THR A 72 -4.57 8.44 13.44
CA THR A 72 -3.75 9.27 14.33
C THR A 72 -2.30 8.84 14.16
N MET A 73 -1.47 9.73 13.63
CA MET A 73 -0.04 9.49 13.43
C MET A 73 0.74 9.87 14.69
N GLU A 74 1.98 9.36 14.81
CA GLU A 74 2.91 9.79 15.87
C GLU A 74 3.00 11.32 15.93
N GLY A 75 2.87 11.86 17.14
CA GLY A 75 2.77 13.31 17.38
C GLY A 75 1.34 13.86 17.35
N GLY A 76 0.32 13.00 17.23
CA GLY A 76 -1.11 13.34 17.39
C GLY A 76 -1.77 13.96 16.15
N ASN A 77 -1.04 14.10 15.04
CA ASN A 77 -1.58 14.65 13.80
C ASN A 77 -2.48 13.63 13.10
N GLN A 78 -3.56 14.11 12.50
CA GLN A 78 -4.52 13.27 11.79
C GLN A 78 -4.15 13.12 10.31
N PHE A 79 -4.09 11.89 9.84
CA PHE A 79 -4.06 11.53 8.42
C PHE A 79 -5.48 11.14 7.99
N TYR A 80 -6.15 12.04 7.28
CA TYR A 80 -7.51 11.81 6.79
C TYR A 80 -7.46 11.05 5.47
N VAL A 81 -8.12 9.90 5.37
CA VAL A 81 -8.22 9.17 4.10
C VAL A 81 -9.22 9.90 3.21
N THR A 82 -8.76 10.37 2.05
CA THR A 82 -9.60 11.19 1.14
C THR A 82 -10.78 10.40 0.58
N ASP A 83 -10.52 9.17 0.13
CA ASP A 83 -11.55 8.25 -0.34
C ASP A 83 -11.26 6.84 0.21
N PRO A 84 -11.95 6.42 1.29
CA PRO A 84 -11.66 5.15 1.95
C PRO A 84 -12.27 3.94 1.24
N ILE A 85 -13.03 4.15 0.16
CA ILE A 85 -13.78 3.08 -0.49
C ILE A 85 -13.29 2.76 -1.91
N VAL A 86 -13.75 1.62 -2.41
CA VAL A 86 -13.67 1.23 -3.81
C VAL A 86 -15.08 0.89 -4.29
N ILE A 87 -15.47 1.41 -5.45
CA ILE A 87 -16.76 1.09 -6.07
C ILE A 87 -16.59 -0.10 -7.01
N VAL A 88 -17.45 -1.10 -6.85
CA VAL A 88 -17.53 -2.28 -7.71
C VAL A 88 -18.84 -2.24 -8.49
N TYR A 89 -18.75 -2.26 -9.82
CA TYR A 89 -19.90 -2.30 -10.72
C TYR A 89 -20.13 -3.73 -11.23
N PHE A 90 -21.39 -4.16 -11.18
CA PHE A 90 -21.82 -5.46 -11.69
C PHE A 90 -22.40 -5.33 -13.09
N GLN A 91 -22.40 -6.44 -13.85
CA GLN A 91 -22.88 -6.45 -15.25
C GLN A 91 -24.38 -6.16 -15.38
N ASN A 92 -25.16 -6.43 -14.33
CA ASN A 92 -26.59 -6.11 -14.26
C ASN A 92 -26.86 -4.62 -13.99
N GLY A 93 -25.83 -3.78 -13.86
CA GLY A 93 -25.94 -2.35 -13.59
C GLY A 93 -26.03 -1.98 -12.10
N SER A 94 -26.10 -2.96 -11.19
CA SER A 94 -25.99 -2.68 -9.75
C SER A 94 -24.54 -2.34 -9.38
N ALA A 95 -24.37 -1.64 -8.26
CA ALA A 95 -23.06 -1.32 -7.72
C ALA A 95 -23.02 -1.60 -6.22
N MET A 96 -21.81 -1.68 -5.69
CA MET A 96 -21.56 -1.67 -4.25
C MET A 96 -20.30 -0.87 -3.99
N TYR A 97 -20.16 -0.34 -2.78
CA TYR A 97 -18.86 0.14 -2.32
C TYR A 97 -18.28 -0.82 -1.29
N CYS A 98 -16.96 -0.90 -1.24
CA CYS A 98 -16.23 -1.64 -0.22
C CYS A 98 -15.23 -0.74 0.48
N LEU A 99 -15.01 -0.95 1.77
CA LEU A 99 -13.85 -0.39 2.46
C LEU A 99 -12.57 -0.89 1.78
N GLY A 100 -11.72 0.02 1.34
CA GLY A 100 -10.50 -0.25 0.59
C GLY A 100 -9.33 -0.76 1.45
N VAL A 101 -9.61 -1.68 2.38
CA VAL A 101 -8.61 -2.28 3.26
C VAL A 101 -8.71 -3.80 3.17
N VAL A 102 -7.56 -4.46 2.99
CA VAL A 102 -7.46 -5.92 2.93
C VAL A 102 -6.82 -6.44 4.21
N LYS A 103 -7.30 -7.59 4.71
CA LYS A 103 -6.65 -8.27 5.84
C LYS A 103 -5.30 -8.85 5.41
N SER A 104 -4.27 -8.57 6.19
CA SER A 104 -2.90 -9.05 6.01
C SER A 104 -2.54 -10.03 7.12
N GLU A 105 -1.70 -11.03 6.79
CA GLU A 105 -1.08 -11.94 7.76
C GLU A 105 0.42 -11.63 7.98
N ASP A 106 0.98 -10.68 7.21
CA ASP A 106 2.43 -10.47 7.12
C ASP A 106 2.88 -9.10 7.63
N ILE A 107 2.40 -8.03 6.98
CA ILE A 107 2.81 -6.64 7.25
C ILE A 107 1.66 -5.66 7.07
N ASP A 108 1.74 -4.53 7.79
CA ASP A 108 0.87 -3.37 7.64
C ASP A 108 1.42 -2.43 6.54
N ILE A 109 0.59 -2.13 5.54
CA ILE A 109 0.91 -1.23 4.43
C ILE A 109 -0.23 -0.23 4.23
N ILE A 110 0.09 1.06 4.23
CA ILE A 110 -0.74 2.11 3.62
C ILE A 110 -0.40 2.17 2.13
N GLY A 111 -1.35 1.75 1.31
CA GLY A 111 -1.21 1.71 -0.13
C GLY A 111 -1.57 3.04 -0.80
N GLN A 112 -1.43 3.06 -2.13
CA GLN A 112 -1.75 4.20 -2.97
C GLN A 112 -3.19 4.72 -2.73
N ASN A 113 -4.17 3.84 -2.53
CA ASN A 113 -5.55 4.24 -2.32
C ASN A 113 -5.73 5.21 -1.15
N PHE A 114 -5.01 5.03 -0.04
CA PHE A 114 -5.07 5.94 1.11
C PHE A 114 -4.12 7.13 0.98
N MET A 115 -3.05 7.00 0.18
CA MET A 115 -2.12 8.10 -0.10
C MET A 115 -2.65 9.13 -1.11
N THR A 116 -3.65 8.76 -1.89
CA THR A 116 -4.23 9.62 -2.94
C THR A 116 -4.85 10.88 -2.33
N GLY A 117 -4.64 12.03 -2.98
CA GLY A 117 -5.05 13.35 -2.47
C GLY A 117 -3.98 14.04 -1.61
N TYR A 118 -2.83 13.40 -1.38
CA TYR A 118 -1.72 13.95 -0.61
C TYR A 118 -0.42 14.02 -1.41
N ARG A 119 0.35 15.07 -1.15
CA ARG A 119 1.80 15.06 -1.35
C ARG A 119 2.47 14.52 -0.09
N ILE A 120 3.10 13.36 -0.22
CA ILE A 120 3.84 12.69 0.86
C ILE A 120 5.34 12.92 0.68
N VAL A 121 6.04 13.23 1.77
CA VAL A 121 7.46 13.55 1.81
C VAL A 121 8.13 12.72 2.91
N PHE A 122 9.17 11.99 2.53
CA PHE A 122 10.03 11.26 3.45
C PHE A 122 11.29 12.08 3.72
N ASP A 123 11.37 12.73 4.88
CA ASP A 123 12.60 13.40 5.32
C ASP A 123 13.50 12.34 5.97
N ARG A 124 14.42 11.80 5.17
CA ARG A 124 15.36 10.75 5.59
C ARG A 124 16.47 11.25 6.50
N GLU A 125 16.71 12.57 6.54
CA GLU A 125 17.70 13.15 7.46
C GLU A 125 17.14 13.23 8.88
N LYS A 126 15.86 13.59 8.98
CA LYS A 126 15.15 13.68 10.26
C LYS A 126 14.37 12.41 10.64
N MET A 127 14.27 11.46 9.72
CA MET A 127 13.46 10.25 9.86
C MET A 127 12.01 10.61 10.19
N VAL A 128 11.40 11.50 9.41
CA VAL A 128 9.98 11.89 9.57
C VAL A 128 9.20 11.80 8.27
N LEU A 129 7.93 11.40 8.38
CA LEU A 129 6.95 11.43 7.30
C LEU A 129 6.14 12.73 7.39
N GLY A 130 6.08 13.48 6.29
CA GLY A 130 5.21 14.64 6.14
C GLY A 130 4.19 14.42 5.04
N TRP A 131 2.97 14.92 5.23
CA TRP A 131 1.93 14.91 4.21
C TRP A 131 1.21 16.26 4.18
N LYS A 132 0.75 16.66 3.00
CA LYS A 132 -0.17 17.79 2.84
C LYS A 132 -1.15 17.51 1.71
N PRO A 133 -2.40 17.98 1.79
CA PRO A 133 -3.34 17.86 0.68
C PRO A 133 -2.73 18.40 -0.63
N SER A 134 -2.99 17.72 -1.73
CA SER A 134 -2.51 18.10 -3.07
C SER A 134 -3.42 17.51 -4.14
N ASP A 135 -3.70 18.32 -5.17
CA ASP A 135 -4.39 17.90 -6.38
C ASP A 135 -3.44 17.42 -7.49
N CYS A 136 -2.13 17.31 -7.20
CA CYS A 136 -1.05 17.00 -8.11
C CYS A 136 -0.79 18.01 -9.25
N TYR A 137 -1.58 19.08 -9.39
CA TYR A 137 -1.40 20.10 -10.43
C TYR A 137 -0.62 21.33 -9.94
N ASP A 138 -0.64 21.59 -8.62
CA ASP A 138 0.13 22.66 -7.96
C ASP A 138 1.64 22.36 -7.81
N ALA A 139 2.17 21.38 -8.55
CA ALA A 139 3.56 20.96 -8.49
C ALA A 139 4.56 22.08 -8.86
N LYS A 140 4.11 23.18 -9.49
CA LYS A 140 4.96 24.30 -9.92
C LYS A 140 5.56 25.13 -8.78
N ASP A 141 4.97 25.08 -7.59
CA ASP A 141 5.50 25.78 -6.39
C ASP A 141 6.34 24.88 -5.49
N SER A 142 6.65 23.66 -5.96
CA SER A 142 7.47 22.72 -5.24
C SER A 142 8.94 23.06 -5.43
N ASN A 143 9.44 23.99 -4.62
CA ASN A 143 10.85 24.02 -4.29
C ASN A 143 11.18 22.69 -3.59
N THR A 144 11.47 21.64 -4.36
CA THR A 144 12.34 20.57 -3.86
C THR A 144 13.62 21.29 -3.48
N LEU A 145 13.85 21.47 -2.18
CA LEU A 145 15.13 22.01 -1.71
C LEU A 145 16.22 21.26 -2.47
N PRO A 146 17.20 21.96 -3.08
CA PRO A 146 18.31 21.26 -3.71
C PRO A 146 18.97 20.42 -2.63
N ILE A 147 18.80 19.10 -2.70
CA ILE A 147 19.60 18.18 -1.90
C ILE A 147 21.02 18.42 -2.41
N ASN A 148 21.80 19.19 -1.65
CA ASN A 148 23.16 19.52 -2.03
C ASN A 148 23.97 18.21 -1.91
N PRO A 149 24.35 17.55 -3.03
CA PRO A 149 24.89 16.19 -2.98
C PRO A 149 26.27 16.14 -2.29
N ARG A 150 26.86 17.31 -2.03
CA ARG A 150 28.24 17.47 -1.62
C ARG A 150 28.53 17.07 -0.17
N ASN A 151 27.51 16.96 0.68
CA ASN A 151 27.66 16.56 2.08
C ASN A 151 27.03 15.19 2.42
N SER A 152 26.48 14.47 1.44
CA SER A 152 25.94 13.14 1.68
C SER A 152 27.05 12.10 1.57
N THR A 153 27.46 11.51 2.70
CA THR A 153 28.34 10.32 2.74
C THR A 153 27.60 9.03 2.36
N ALA A 154 26.34 9.12 1.91
CA ALA A 154 25.58 7.98 1.45
C ALA A 154 26.07 7.52 0.07
N VAL A 155 26.74 6.37 0.04
CA VAL A 155 27.11 5.67 -1.19
C VAL A 155 25.82 5.26 -1.92
N PRO A 156 25.60 5.70 -3.18
CA PRO A 156 24.49 5.19 -3.98
C PRO A 156 24.71 3.71 -4.29
N PRO A 157 23.69 2.83 -4.19
CA PRO A 157 23.83 1.48 -4.72
C PRO A 157 24.01 1.60 -6.24
N THR A 158 25.22 1.27 -6.70
CA THR A 158 25.52 1.18 -8.12
C THR A 158 25.05 -0.18 -8.59
N ALA A 159 23.85 -0.24 -9.16
CA ALA A 159 23.44 -1.35 -10.00
C ALA A 159 22.57 -0.79 -11.12
N THR A 160 23.22 -0.36 -12.20
CA THR A 160 22.56 -0.18 -13.48
C THR A 160 22.12 -1.57 -13.94
N VAL A 161 20.88 -1.95 -13.67
CA VAL A 161 20.31 -3.16 -14.27
C VAL A 161 19.83 -2.75 -15.65
N GLU A 162 20.58 -3.17 -16.66
CA GLU A 162 20.19 -3.07 -18.07
C GLU A 162 19.01 -4.04 -18.29
N PRO A 163 17.84 -3.57 -18.77
CA PRO A 163 16.73 -4.47 -19.03
C PRO A 163 17.04 -5.29 -20.28
N GLU A 164 17.33 -6.57 -20.10
CA GLU A 164 17.53 -7.51 -21.21
C GLU A 164 16.16 -7.87 -21.82
N ALA A 165 15.91 -7.38 -23.03
CA ALA A 165 14.75 -7.79 -23.83
C ALA A 165 15.02 -9.17 -24.43
N THR A 166 14.34 -10.21 -23.94
CA THR A 166 14.45 -11.56 -24.52
C THR A 166 13.73 -11.60 -25.87
N SER A 167 14.47 -11.40 -26.96
CA SER A 167 14.01 -11.71 -28.32
C SER A 167 14.01 -13.22 -28.53
N GLY A 168 12.88 -13.79 -28.93
CA GLY A 168 12.75 -15.22 -29.18
C GLY A 168 13.51 -15.72 -30.41
N SER A 169 13.59 -17.06 -30.55
CA SER A 169 13.38 -17.80 -31.82
C SER A 169 13.92 -19.23 -31.72
N GLY A 170 13.17 -20.18 -32.29
CA GLY A 170 13.73 -21.13 -33.25
C GLY A 170 14.30 -22.46 -32.73
N ASN A 171 13.52 -23.53 -32.93
CA ASN A 171 13.95 -24.93 -32.93
C ASN A 171 15.07 -25.22 -33.95
N GLY A 172 16.09 -25.99 -33.55
CA GLY A 172 17.05 -26.64 -34.46
C GLY A 172 18.20 -27.36 -33.74
N SER A 173 18.10 -28.70 -33.62
CA SER A 173 18.99 -29.69 -32.96
C SER A 173 20.41 -29.85 -33.59
N PRO A 174 21.22 -30.89 -33.25
CA PRO A 174 21.86 -31.24 -31.96
C PRO A 174 23.36 -31.62 -32.12
N VAL A 175 24.22 -31.53 -31.08
CA VAL A 175 25.48 -32.32 -31.03
C VAL A 175 25.83 -32.72 -29.57
N ALA A 176 26.43 -33.90 -29.45
CA ALA A 176 26.50 -34.81 -28.31
C ALA A 176 27.35 -34.45 -27.08
N THR A 177 26.96 -35.12 -25.98
CA THR A 177 27.60 -35.49 -24.69
C THR A 177 29.13 -35.75 -24.70
N PRO A 178 29.88 -35.74 -23.56
CA PRO A 178 29.54 -36.49 -22.34
C PRO A 178 29.89 -35.90 -20.96
N SER A 179 29.28 -36.56 -19.98
CA SER A 179 29.26 -36.34 -18.53
C SER A 179 30.62 -36.37 -17.83
N SER A 180 30.82 -35.48 -16.86
CA SER A 180 31.65 -35.72 -15.67
C SER A 180 31.10 -34.95 -14.47
N SER A 181 30.72 -35.70 -13.45
CA SER A 181 30.22 -35.24 -12.15
C SER A 181 31.29 -34.51 -11.33
N LEU A 182 30.96 -33.34 -10.73
CA LEU A 182 31.45 -32.83 -9.44
C LEU A 182 30.55 -31.64 -8.98
N PRO A 183 30.58 -31.23 -7.70
CA PRO A 183 29.40 -30.90 -6.89
C PRO A 183 28.85 -29.49 -7.12
N THR A 184 27.57 -29.31 -6.79
CA THR A 184 26.90 -28.01 -6.71
C THR A 184 27.66 -27.04 -5.80
N PRO A 185 28.08 -25.84 -6.31
CA PRO A 185 28.52 -24.76 -5.43
C PRO A 185 27.33 -24.24 -4.64
N ALA A 186 27.55 -23.96 -3.36
CA ALA A 186 26.55 -23.42 -2.45
C ALA A 186 25.89 -22.16 -3.03
N ASN A 187 24.55 -22.11 -2.95
CA ASN A 187 23.75 -20.90 -3.17
C ASN A 187 24.08 -19.88 -2.08
N ASN A 188 25.18 -19.15 -2.24
CA ASN A 188 25.41 -17.89 -1.57
C ASN A 188 24.79 -16.77 -2.42
N ALA A 189 23.47 -16.81 -2.57
CA ALA A 189 22.72 -15.62 -2.95
C ALA A 189 22.80 -14.65 -1.75
N PRO A 190 23.33 -13.42 -1.92
CA PRO A 190 23.29 -12.46 -0.84
C PRO A 190 21.82 -12.17 -0.51
N ARG A 191 21.44 -12.40 0.74
CA ARG A 191 20.13 -12.00 1.25
C ARG A 191 19.92 -10.52 0.94
N LEU A 192 18.87 -10.21 0.17
CA LEU A 192 18.37 -8.86 0.02
C LEU A 192 17.97 -8.37 1.40
N ASN A 193 18.72 -7.43 1.96
CA ASN A 193 18.30 -6.71 3.15
C ASN A 193 17.15 -5.78 2.74
N LEU A 194 15.93 -6.20 3.06
CA LEU A 194 14.75 -5.35 3.03
C LEU A 194 15.00 -4.21 4.03
N MET A 195 15.24 -2.99 3.54
CA MET A 195 15.31 -1.82 4.42
C MET A 195 13.90 -1.39 4.78
N THR A 196 13.36 -1.97 5.85
CA THR A 196 12.15 -1.52 6.51
C THR A 196 12.43 -0.19 7.22
N SER A 197 11.85 0.90 6.75
CA SER A 197 11.76 2.13 7.55
C SER A 197 10.49 2.00 8.40
N SER A 198 10.60 1.29 9.52
CA SER A 198 9.55 1.23 10.53
C SER A 198 9.64 2.49 11.40
N MET A 199 8.75 3.46 11.19
CA MET A 199 8.44 4.43 12.23
C MET A 199 7.29 3.86 13.04
N GLY A 200 7.55 3.65 14.33
CA GLY A 200 6.50 3.31 15.27
C GLY A 200 5.53 4.46 15.30
N MET A 201 4.25 4.21 15.05
CA MET A 201 3.27 5.22 15.41
C MET A 201 3.21 5.28 16.95
N THR A 202 2.63 6.32 17.50
CA THR A 202 2.14 6.34 18.88
C THR A 202 0.83 7.12 18.83
N ALA A 203 -0.25 6.48 19.24
CA ALA A 203 -1.52 7.15 19.46
C ALA A 203 -1.44 8.01 20.73
#